data_AF-A0A0D2XBW5-F1
#
_entry.id   AF-A0A0D2XBW5-F1
#
_cell.length_a   1.000
_cell.length_b   1.000
_cell.length_c   1.000
_cell.angle_alpha   90.00
_cell.angle_beta   90.00
_cell.angle_gamma   90.00
#
_symmetry.space_group_name_H-M   'P 1'
#
loop_
_entity.id
_entity.type
_entity.pdbx_description
1 polymer ?
#
loop_
_entity_poly.entity_id
_entity_poly.type
_entity_poly.pdbx_seq_one_letter_code
_entity_poly.pdbx_strand_id
1 'polypeptide(L)'
;MSSSPDLRIGTKSIRNRADLDDYVYHFNANDKAEYTAYYSKDAVFRFSGFPDRTIDEFLSWVDEIHAGMRETLELKRVVFGQDIVVTEMHTQFRGINGYETDNLAGRWGPVWPGNGPLVKMFVWYTLDKDGHIIQLTEDAYLEKEASRDVIRSHEDFKLYLNAFNTNDFDTFPRYYTSDVTIILDGKQTLHGREEATNFFRNARSQVNEDVNVQSIILDKTGIAIKSYIKFTAVANIEVW
;
A
#
# COMPACT_ATOMS: atom_id res chain seq x y z
N MET A 1 27.60 -2.62 22.56
CA MET A 1 27.96 -3.77 21.70
C MET A 1 26.78 -4.71 21.70
N SER A 2 25.88 -4.56 20.72
CA SER A 2 24.79 -5.52 20.53
C SER A 2 25.40 -6.72 19.82
N SER A 3 25.36 -7.91 20.44
CA SER A 3 25.69 -9.16 19.75
C SER A 3 24.80 -9.26 18.51
N SER A 4 25.38 -9.26 17.31
CA SER A 4 24.64 -9.72 16.14
C SER A 4 24.11 -11.11 16.48
N PRO A 5 22.80 -11.39 16.31
CA PRO A 5 22.30 -12.74 16.46
C PRO A 5 23.12 -13.65 15.54
N ASP A 6 23.51 -14.83 16.04
CA ASP A 6 24.21 -15.84 15.23
C ASP A 6 23.32 -16.21 14.03
N LEU A 7 23.62 -15.61 12.88
CA LEU A 7 22.88 -15.87 11.65
C LEU A 7 23.06 -17.33 11.26
N ARG A 8 21.98 -18.00 10.88
CA ARG A 8 21.99 -19.44 10.59
C ARG A 8 22.12 -19.75 9.10
N ILE A 9 22.80 -18.88 8.35
CA ILE A 9 22.94 -18.91 6.89
C ILE A 9 23.25 -20.33 6.39
N GLY A 10 22.51 -20.80 5.39
CA GLY A 10 22.71 -22.08 4.72
C GLY A 10 22.43 -23.31 5.58
N THR A 11 21.53 -23.21 6.56
CA THR A 11 21.15 -24.34 7.43
C THR A 11 19.75 -24.90 7.17
N LYS A 12 18.92 -24.22 6.37
CA LYS A 12 17.61 -24.68 5.91
C LYS A 12 17.53 -24.65 4.38
N SER A 13 16.71 -25.51 3.80
CA SER A 13 16.58 -25.67 2.35
C SER A 13 15.15 -25.45 1.90
N ILE A 14 14.95 -24.81 0.75
CA ILE A 14 13.65 -24.76 0.07
C ILE A 14 13.53 -26.00 -0.82
N ARG A 15 12.60 -26.90 -0.50
CA ARG A 15 12.31 -28.12 -1.26
C ARG A 15 10.83 -28.26 -1.60
N ASN A 16 9.97 -27.65 -0.81
CA ASN A 16 8.53 -27.73 -0.97
C ASN A 16 7.84 -26.48 -0.38
N ARG A 17 6.52 -26.42 -0.53
CA ARG A 17 5.69 -25.28 -0.09
C ARG A 17 5.81 -24.99 1.42
N ALA A 18 5.91 -26.02 2.26
CA ALA A 18 6.00 -25.83 3.70
C ALA A 18 7.29 -25.09 4.11
N ASP A 19 8.39 -25.29 3.37
CA ASP A 19 9.64 -24.57 3.62
C ASP A 19 9.51 -23.07 3.30
N LEU A 20 8.75 -22.71 2.26
CA LEU A 20 8.44 -21.31 1.96
C LEU A 20 7.50 -20.71 2.99
N ASP A 21 6.50 -21.46 3.44
CA ASP A 21 5.58 -20.99 4.49
C ASP A 21 6.35 -20.74 5.81
N ASP A 22 7.33 -21.59 6.15
CA ASP A 22 8.25 -21.38 7.29
C ASP A 22 9.14 -20.13 7.10
N TYR A 23 9.76 -19.99 5.92
CA TYR A 23 10.52 -18.78 5.56
C TYR A 23 9.69 -17.50 5.72
N VAL A 24 8.48 -17.47 5.16
CA VAL A 24 7.55 -16.32 5.24
C VAL A 24 7.11 -16.05 6.67
N TYR A 25 6.82 -17.11 7.45
CA TYR A 25 6.46 -16.99 8.86
C TYR A 25 7.56 -16.29 9.66
N HIS A 26 8.81 -16.74 9.53
CA HIS A 26 9.94 -16.16 10.24
C HIS A 26 10.31 -14.77 9.73
N PHE A 27 10.18 -14.50 8.43
CA PHE A 27 10.34 -13.16 7.88
C PHE A 27 9.33 -12.19 8.51
N ASN A 28 8.04 -12.55 8.54
CA ASN A 28 6.99 -11.72 9.12
C ASN A 28 7.15 -11.49 10.63
N ALA A 29 7.67 -12.50 11.35
CA ALA A 29 8.03 -12.40 12.75
C ALA A 29 9.25 -11.49 13.00
N ASN A 30 9.96 -11.06 11.94
CA ASN A 30 11.26 -10.40 12.01
C ASN A 30 12.32 -11.24 12.73
N ASP A 31 12.24 -12.56 12.57
CA ASP A 31 13.18 -13.53 13.12
C ASP A 31 14.35 -13.74 12.15
N LYS A 32 15.32 -12.83 12.23
CA LYS A 32 16.47 -12.75 11.31
C LYS A 32 17.28 -14.03 11.28
N ALA A 33 17.46 -14.71 12.41
CA ALA A 33 18.23 -15.96 12.44
C ALA A 33 17.54 -17.05 11.61
N GLU A 34 16.21 -17.14 11.69
CA GLU A 34 15.45 -18.23 11.07
C GLU A 34 15.15 -18.01 9.58
N TYR A 35 14.81 -16.80 9.15
CA TYR A 35 14.57 -16.57 7.70
C TYR A 35 15.87 -16.53 6.90
N THR A 36 16.98 -16.05 7.50
CA THR A 36 18.29 -16.07 6.82
C THR A 36 18.88 -17.46 6.70
N ALA A 37 18.33 -18.45 7.42
CA ALA A 37 18.78 -19.83 7.34
C ALA A 37 18.63 -20.46 5.96
N TYR A 38 17.72 -19.91 5.14
CA TYR A 38 17.46 -20.35 3.77
C TYR A 38 18.42 -19.75 2.73
N TYR A 39 19.18 -18.72 3.08
CA TYR A 39 20.10 -18.07 2.15
C TYR A 39 21.44 -18.79 2.10
N SER A 40 22.07 -18.81 0.93
CA SER A 40 23.50 -19.08 0.81
C SER A 40 24.31 -17.88 1.30
N LYS A 41 25.53 -18.12 1.77
CA LYS A 41 26.49 -17.05 2.13
C LYS A 41 26.86 -16.15 0.95
N ASP A 42 26.71 -16.67 -0.27
CA ASP A 42 27.06 -15.97 -1.51
C ASP A 42 25.79 -15.44 -2.22
N ALA A 43 24.66 -15.35 -1.49
CA ALA A 43 23.40 -14.92 -2.07
C ALA A 43 23.45 -13.48 -2.62
N VAL A 44 22.83 -13.27 -3.78
CA VAL A 44 22.72 -11.97 -4.45
C VAL A 44 21.26 -11.56 -4.60
N PHE A 45 20.96 -10.31 -4.28
CA PHE A 45 19.63 -9.73 -4.32
C PHE A 45 19.54 -8.71 -5.44
N ARG A 46 18.65 -8.95 -6.41
CA ARG A 46 18.39 -8.09 -7.57
C ARG A 46 16.98 -7.56 -7.50
N PHE A 47 16.87 -6.29 -7.16
CA PHE A 47 15.59 -5.63 -6.97
C PHE A 47 15.40 -4.53 -7.99
N SER A 48 14.29 -4.56 -8.71
CA SER A 48 13.93 -3.59 -9.73
C SER A 48 14.03 -2.16 -9.18
N GLY A 49 14.86 -1.34 -9.83
CA GLY A 49 15.12 0.04 -9.44
C GLY A 49 16.17 0.23 -8.34
N PHE A 50 16.83 -0.83 -7.90
CA PHE A 50 17.90 -0.78 -6.90
C PHE A 50 19.19 -1.43 -7.40
N PRO A 51 20.36 -1.06 -6.86
CA PRO A 51 21.59 -1.78 -7.11
C PRO A 51 21.51 -3.21 -6.56
N ASP A 52 22.17 -4.14 -7.24
CA ASP A 52 22.42 -5.50 -6.75
C ASP A 52 23.12 -5.44 -5.39
N ARG A 53 22.73 -6.35 -4.48
CA ARG A 53 23.32 -6.45 -3.14
C ARG A 53 23.80 -7.86 -2.85
N THR A 54 24.92 -7.97 -2.15
CA THR A 54 25.32 -9.17 -1.42
C THR A 54 24.39 -9.41 -0.22
N ILE A 55 24.48 -10.59 0.40
CA ILE A 55 23.72 -10.88 1.62
C ILE A 55 24.00 -9.89 2.75
N ASP A 56 25.26 -9.49 2.97
CA ASP A 56 25.60 -8.56 4.05
C ASP A 56 25.01 -7.16 3.81
N GLU A 57 25.07 -6.67 2.57
CA GLU A 57 24.48 -5.40 2.18
C GLU A 57 22.95 -5.44 2.25
N PHE A 58 22.34 -6.55 1.83
CA PHE A 58 20.89 -6.75 1.94
C PHE A 58 20.46 -6.77 3.40
N LEU A 59 21.14 -7.54 4.26
CA LEU A 59 20.77 -7.65 5.67
C LEU A 59 20.99 -6.35 6.46
N SER A 60 21.98 -5.55 6.08
CA SER A 60 22.17 -4.21 6.65
C SER A 60 21.05 -3.26 6.22
N TRP A 61 20.68 -3.28 4.93
CA TRP A 61 19.56 -2.50 4.41
C TRP A 61 18.21 -2.91 5.04
N VAL A 62 17.97 -4.22 5.21
CA VAL A 62 16.76 -4.72 5.88
C VAL A 62 16.68 -4.22 7.32
N ASP A 63 17.80 -4.18 8.07
CA ASP A 63 17.79 -3.66 9.44
C ASP A 63 17.38 -2.18 9.49
N GLU A 64 17.88 -1.36 8.57
CA GLU A 64 17.51 0.05 8.45
C GLU A 64 16.02 0.21 8.14
N ILE A 65 15.51 -0.58 7.19
CA ILE A 65 14.09 -0.54 6.81
C ILE A 65 13.22 -1.04 7.96
N HIS A 66 13.55 -2.18 8.58
CA HIS A 66 12.77 -2.80 9.65
C HIS A 66 12.81 -2.05 10.99
N ALA A 67 13.73 -1.09 11.15
CA ALA A 67 13.74 -0.18 12.30
C ALA A 67 12.52 0.77 12.31
N GLY A 68 12.07 1.21 11.12
CA GLY A 68 10.96 2.14 10.96
C GLY A 68 9.73 1.55 10.26
N MET A 69 9.85 0.45 9.54
CA MET A 69 8.78 -0.09 8.72
C MET A 69 8.57 -1.57 9.02
N ARG A 70 7.31 -1.99 9.12
CA ARG A 70 6.93 -3.40 9.07
C ARG A 70 6.60 -3.76 7.64
N GLU A 71 7.36 -4.70 7.09
CA GLU A 71 7.00 -5.44 5.89
C GLU A 71 6.27 -6.73 6.30
N THR A 72 5.19 -7.07 5.61
CA THR A 72 4.45 -8.32 5.85
C THR A 72 4.14 -8.99 4.52
N LEU A 73 4.58 -10.23 4.40
CA LEU A 73 4.49 -11.07 3.22
C LEU A 73 3.31 -12.04 3.33
N GLU A 74 2.53 -12.17 2.27
CA GLU A 74 1.48 -13.18 2.13
C GLU A 74 1.68 -13.95 0.82
N LEU A 75 1.93 -15.25 0.93
CA LEU A 75 2.20 -16.13 -0.21
C LEU A 75 0.91 -16.53 -0.92
N LYS A 76 0.72 -16.10 -2.18
CA LYS A 76 -0.48 -16.36 -2.97
C LYS A 76 -0.34 -17.57 -3.87
N ARG A 77 0.77 -17.64 -4.62
CA ARG A 77 1.05 -18.75 -5.54
C ARG A 77 2.52 -19.13 -5.46
N VAL A 78 2.78 -20.40 -5.72
CA VAL A 78 4.14 -20.96 -5.75
C VAL A 78 4.24 -21.92 -6.91
N VAL A 79 5.33 -21.82 -7.66
CA VAL A 79 5.71 -22.76 -8.71
C VAL A 79 7.13 -23.23 -8.43
N PHE A 80 7.30 -24.54 -8.34
CA PHE A 80 8.61 -25.17 -8.20
C PHE A 80 9.13 -25.62 -9.57
N GLY A 81 10.32 -25.16 -9.92
CA GLY A 81 11.18 -25.74 -10.96
C GLY A 81 12.26 -26.63 -10.36
N GLN A 82 13.24 -27.01 -11.17
CA GLN A 82 14.34 -27.87 -10.74
C GLN A 82 15.33 -27.14 -9.81
N ASP A 83 15.69 -25.90 -10.17
CA ASP A 83 16.68 -25.05 -9.52
C ASP A 83 16.15 -23.62 -9.26
N ILE A 84 14.86 -23.41 -9.52
CA ILE A 84 14.19 -22.13 -9.36
C ILE A 84 12.84 -22.32 -8.69
N VAL A 85 12.48 -21.40 -7.82
CA VAL A 85 11.16 -21.31 -7.22
C VAL A 85 10.61 -19.93 -7.49
N VAL A 86 9.39 -19.86 -8.02
CA VAL A 86 8.73 -18.59 -8.34
C VAL A 86 7.52 -18.44 -7.44
N THR A 87 7.39 -17.27 -6.84
CA THR A 87 6.28 -16.95 -5.95
C THR A 87 5.55 -15.71 -6.42
N GLU A 88 4.23 -15.71 -6.28
CA GLU A 88 3.43 -14.50 -6.25
C GLU A 88 3.13 -14.20 -4.78
N MET A 89 3.48 -13.00 -4.33
CA MET A 89 3.36 -12.57 -2.95
C MET A 89 2.66 -11.22 -2.88
N HIS A 90 1.81 -11.04 -1.88
CA HIS A 90 1.30 -9.73 -1.50
C HIS A 90 2.14 -9.22 -0.34
N THR A 91 2.75 -8.05 -0.51
CA THR A 91 3.61 -7.41 0.45
C THR A 91 2.97 -6.12 0.92
N GLN A 92 2.75 -6.02 2.22
CA GLN A 92 2.14 -4.86 2.85
C GLN A 92 3.18 -4.11 3.69
N PHE A 93 3.37 -2.84 3.38
CA PHE A 93 4.25 -1.95 4.12
C PHE A 93 3.45 -1.12 5.12
N ARG A 94 3.95 -0.97 6.35
CA ARG A 94 3.34 -0.12 7.39
C ARG A 94 4.40 0.58 8.21
N GLY A 95 4.22 1.86 8.49
CA GLY A 95 5.09 2.57 9.42
C GLY A 95 4.97 2.01 10.83
N ILE A 96 6.07 1.97 11.56
CA ILE A 96 6.17 1.67 12.98
C ILE A 96 7.11 2.68 13.63
N ASN A 97 7.12 2.78 14.96
CA ASN A 97 8.04 3.66 15.70
C ASN A 97 8.02 5.14 15.24
N GLY A 98 6.85 5.62 14.77
CA GLY A 98 6.69 6.98 14.27
C GLY A 98 7.26 7.25 12.87
N TYR A 99 7.73 6.22 12.15
CA TYR A 99 8.19 6.37 10.78
C TYR A 99 7.05 6.76 9.83
N GLU A 100 7.37 7.70 8.95
CA GLU A 100 6.43 8.25 7.99
C GLU A 100 7.16 8.75 6.72
N THR A 101 6.59 8.51 5.54
CA THR A 101 7.06 9.02 4.25
C THR A 101 5.88 9.21 3.31
N ASP A 102 5.96 10.21 2.42
CA ASP A 102 4.92 10.44 1.40
C ASP A 102 5.12 9.58 0.15
N ASN A 103 6.32 9.00 -0.03
CA ASN A 103 6.60 8.13 -1.16
C ASN A 103 7.67 7.09 -0.82
N LEU A 104 7.23 5.87 -0.49
CA LEU A 104 8.13 4.75 -0.23
C LEU A 104 8.90 4.38 -1.50
N ALA A 105 10.23 4.40 -1.39
CA ALA A 105 11.17 4.11 -2.48
C ALA A 105 10.96 4.94 -3.76
N GLY A 106 10.29 6.10 -3.66
CA GLY A 106 9.99 6.93 -4.83
C GLY A 106 8.92 6.36 -5.77
N ARG A 107 8.30 5.22 -5.45
CA ARG A 107 7.42 4.49 -6.37
C ARG A 107 6.07 4.02 -5.83
N TRP A 108 5.90 3.85 -4.52
CA TRP A 108 4.71 3.17 -3.97
C TRP A 108 3.76 4.06 -3.17
N GLY A 109 4.09 5.35 -2.98
CA GLY A 109 3.24 6.28 -2.24
C GLY A 109 3.42 6.22 -0.72
N PRO A 110 2.48 6.79 0.05
CA PRO A 110 2.71 7.11 1.46
C PRO A 110 2.70 5.90 2.38
N VAL A 111 3.53 5.96 3.42
CA VAL A 111 3.61 5.01 4.55
C VAL A 111 3.60 5.81 5.84
N TRP A 112 2.81 5.38 6.82
CA TRP A 112 2.72 6.02 8.14
C TRP A 112 2.31 4.99 9.20
N PRO A 113 2.27 5.32 10.50
CA PRO A 113 2.01 4.34 11.55
C PRO A 113 0.76 3.47 11.27
N GLY A 114 0.98 2.15 11.15
CA GLY A 114 -0.05 1.15 10.89
C GLY A 114 -0.59 1.09 9.45
N ASN A 115 -0.05 1.88 8.52
CA ASN A 115 -0.63 2.09 7.19
C ASN A 115 0.44 2.20 6.09
N GLY A 116 0.05 1.83 4.87
CA GLY A 116 0.90 1.93 3.69
C GLY A 116 0.33 1.11 2.53
N PRO A 117 1.06 1.04 1.40
CA PRO A 117 0.57 0.42 0.18
C PRO A 117 0.57 -1.11 0.26
N LEU A 118 -0.30 -1.73 -0.52
CA LEU A 118 -0.22 -3.16 -0.83
C LEU A 118 0.48 -3.32 -2.17
N VAL A 119 1.53 -4.11 -2.20
CA VAL A 119 2.36 -4.36 -3.39
C VAL A 119 2.25 -5.83 -3.74
N LYS A 120 1.94 -6.14 -5.00
CA LYS A 120 2.06 -7.50 -5.55
C LYS A 120 3.47 -7.69 -6.07
N MET A 121 4.15 -8.72 -5.58
CA MET A 121 5.52 -9.07 -5.96
C MET A 121 5.56 -10.44 -6.61
N PHE A 122 6.26 -10.55 -7.72
CA PHE A 122 6.72 -11.82 -8.25
C PHE A 122 8.18 -11.99 -7.82
N VAL A 123 8.49 -13.05 -7.09
CA VAL A 123 9.84 -13.30 -6.58
C VAL A 123 10.36 -14.62 -7.12
N TRP A 124 11.51 -14.57 -7.79
CA TRP A 124 12.27 -15.71 -8.27
C TRP A 124 13.42 -16.00 -7.31
N TYR A 125 13.42 -17.19 -6.74
CA TYR A 125 14.48 -17.73 -5.91
C TYR A 125 15.25 -18.75 -6.74
N THR A 126 16.50 -18.43 -7.11
CA THR A 126 17.43 -19.43 -7.67
C THR A 126 18.09 -20.18 -6.53
N LEU A 127 18.10 -21.51 -6.60
CA LEU A 127 18.57 -22.39 -5.55
C LEU A 127 19.88 -23.08 -5.95
N ASP A 128 20.75 -23.36 -4.98
CA ASP A 128 21.85 -24.29 -5.17
C ASP A 128 21.37 -25.76 -5.08
N LYS A 129 22.28 -26.72 -5.28
CA LYS A 129 21.99 -28.17 -5.19
C LYS A 129 21.44 -28.60 -3.82
N ASP A 130 21.78 -27.85 -2.77
CA ASP A 130 21.39 -28.13 -1.39
C ASP A 130 20.08 -27.41 -1.03
N GLY A 131 19.53 -26.60 -1.93
CA GLY A 131 18.24 -25.91 -1.80
C GLY A 131 18.35 -24.55 -1.10
N HIS A 132 19.55 -23.98 -0.98
CA HIS A 132 19.75 -22.63 -0.46
C HIS A 132 19.54 -21.60 -1.55
N ILE A 133 18.98 -20.45 -1.19
CA ILE A 133 18.79 -19.34 -2.13
C ILE A 133 20.16 -18.72 -2.42
N ILE A 134 20.58 -18.76 -3.69
CA ILE A 134 21.80 -18.11 -4.19
C ILE A 134 21.51 -16.82 -4.94
N GLN A 135 20.28 -16.65 -5.43
CA GLN A 135 19.85 -15.40 -6.03
C GLN A 135 18.37 -15.18 -5.74
N LEU A 136 18.01 -13.94 -5.44
CA LEU A 136 16.65 -13.50 -5.33
C LEU A 136 16.45 -12.34 -6.31
N THR A 137 15.47 -12.48 -7.19
CA THR A 137 15.08 -11.42 -8.14
C THR A 137 13.60 -11.14 -7.97
N GLU A 138 13.16 -9.87 -8.02
CA GLU A 138 11.75 -9.56 -8.03
C GLU A 138 11.26 -8.85 -9.30
N ASP A 139 9.95 -8.72 -9.35
CA ASP A 139 9.26 -7.66 -10.05
C ASP A 139 8.06 -7.25 -9.19
N ALA A 140 7.77 -5.96 -9.08
CA ALA A 140 6.86 -5.45 -8.05
C ALA A 140 5.93 -4.37 -8.59
N TYR A 141 4.64 -4.53 -8.29
CA TYR A 141 3.55 -3.70 -8.80
C TYR A 141 2.66 -3.23 -7.66
N LEU A 142 2.18 -1.99 -7.74
CA LEU A 142 1.23 -1.46 -6.77
C LEU A 142 -0.13 -2.15 -6.97
N GLU A 143 -0.56 -2.92 -5.97
CA GLU A 143 -1.86 -3.60 -5.98
C GLU A 143 -2.94 -2.69 -5.39
N LYS A 144 -2.60 -1.95 -4.34
CA LYS A 144 -3.49 -0.98 -3.71
C LYS A 144 -2.69 0.24 -3.22
N GLU A 145 -3.08 1.40 -3.70
CA GLU A 145 -2.58 2.70 -3.22
C GLU A 145 -2.91 2.89 -1.73
N ALA A 146 -1.95 3.47 -1.01
CA ALA A 146 -2.24 4.10 0.26
C ALA A 146 -2.56 5.58 0.04
N SER A 147 -3.56 6.08 0.73
CA SER A 147 -3.90 7.50 0.72
C SER A 147 -3.92 8.02 2.15
N ARG A 148 -3.33 9.20 2.34
CA ARG A 148 -3.48 9.97 3.58
C ARG A 148 -4.85 10.64 3.65
N ASP A 149 -5.46 10.86 2.50
CA ASP A 149 -6.79 11.42 2.36
C ASP A 149 -7.81 10.27 2.53
N VAL A 150 -7.98 9.85 3.78
CA VAL A 150 -8.90 8.78 4.19
C VAL A 150 -9.73 9.25 5.36
N ILE A 151 -11.02 8.96 5.35
CA ILE A 151 -11.92 9.42 6.40
C ILE A 151 -12.03 8.35 7.49
N ARG A 152 -11.40 8.60 8.65
CA ARG A 152 -11.36 7.68 9.80
C ARG A 152 -11.90 8.30 11.08
N SER A 153 -12.04 9.62 11.08
CA SER A 153 -12.50 10.42 12.19
C SER A 153 -13.43 11.53 11.69
N HIS A 154 -14.05 12.23 12.64
CA HIS A 154 -14.86 13.41 12.31
C HIS A 154 -13.97 14.54 11.76
N GLU A 155 -12.73 14.65 12.25
CA GLU A 155 -11.74 15.62 11.82
C GLU A 155 -11.33 15.38 10.36
N ASP A 156 -11.10 14.13 9.95
CA ASP A 156 -10.81 13.80 8.56
C ASP A 156 -12.00 14.16 7.64
N PHE A 157 -13.23 13.90 8.10
CA PHE A 157 -14.42 14.24 7.33
C PHE A 157 -14.56 15.76 7.17
N LYS A 158 -14.22 16.54 8.20
CA LYS A 158 -14.21 18.00 8.11
C LYS A 158 -13.19 18.50 7.09
N LEU A 159 -12.01 17.88 6.99
CA LEU A 159 -11.00 18.23 5.97
C LEU A 159 -11.52 17.96 4.56
N TYR A 160 -12.09 16.78 4.32
CA TYR A 160 -12.75 16.44 3.06
C TYR A 160 -13.86 17.45 2.72
N LEU A 161 -14.77 17.70 3.66
CA LEU A 161 -15.92 18.58 3.46
C LEU A 161 -15.48 20.02 3.18
N ASN A 162 -14.46 20.50 3.88
CA ASN A 162 -13.90 21.83 3.63
C ASN A 162 -13.38 21.93 2.20
N ALA A 163 -12.57 20.96 1.74
CA ALA A 163 -12.09 20.93 0.36
C ALA A 163 -13.24 20.85 -0.67
N PHE A 164 -14.28 20.05 -0.38
CA PHE A 164 -15.47 19.95 -1.23
C PHE A 164 -16.21 21.29 -1.34
N ASN A 165 -16.50 21.94 -0.21
CA ASN A 165 -17.22 23.22 -0.17
C ASN A 165 -16.41 24.38 -0.78
N THR A 166 -15.07 24.35 -0.70
CA THR A 166 -14.21 25.38 -1.31
C THR A 166 -13.88 25.12 -2.78
N ASN A 167 -14.50 24.12 -3.42
CA ASN A 167 -14.23 23.72 -4.80
C ASN A 167 -12.74 23.37 -5.05
N ASP A 168 -12.06 22.79 -4.05
CA ASP A 168 -10.68 22.33 -4.17
C ASP A 168 -10.65 20.96 -4.89
N PHE A 169 -10.69 21.04 -6.22
CA PHE A 169 -10.67 19.88 -7.12
C PHE A 169 -9.33 19.13 -7.13
N ASP A 170 -8.30 19.63 -6.45
CA ASP A 170 -7.05 18.90 -6.29
C ASP A 170 -7.07 18.07 -5.01
N THR A 171 -7.84 18.49 -4.00
CA THR A 171 -7.90 17.85 -2.67
C THR A 171 -9.08 16.92 -2.46
N PHE A 172 -10.33 17.35 -2.64
CA PHE A 172 -11.45 16.47 -2.28
C PHE A 172 -11.49 15.16 -3.09
N PRO A 173 -11.08 15.11 -4.38
CA PRO A 173 -11.06 13.85 -5.11
C PRO A 173 -10.03 12.83 -4.57
N ARG A 174 -9.03 13.26 -3.79
CA ARG A 174 -8.03 12.35 -3.21
C ARG A 174 -8.62 11.42 -2.15
N TYR A 175 -9.80 11.76 -1.61
CA TYR A 175 -10.59 10.91 -0.72
C TYR A 175 -11.38 9.81 -1.46
N TYR A 176 -11.41 9.84 -2.79
CA TYR A 176 -12.07 8.82 -3.61
C TYR A 176 -11.08 7.74 -4.04
N THR A 177 -11.52 6.48 -3.98
CA THR A 177 -10.83 5.39 -4.68
C THR A 177 -10.93 5.62 -6.18
N SER A 178 -9.99 5.05 -6.95
CA SER A 178 -9.99 5.17 -8.41
C SER A 178 -11.29 4.63 -9.05
N ASP A 179 -11.92 3.64 -8.41
CA ASP A 179 -13.13 2.94 -8.80
C ASP A 179 -14.41 3.40 -8.05
N VAL A 180 -14.37 4.58 -7.41
CA VAL A 180 -15.52 5.11 -6.64
C VAL A 180 -16.81 5.10 -7.47
N THR A 181 -17.94 4.76 -6.83
CA THR A 181 -19.26 4.90 -7.45
C THR A 181 -20.06 5.95 -6.67
N ILE A 182 -20.54 6.98 -7.36
CA ILE A 182 -21.37 8.03 -6.77
C ILE A 182 -22.76 7.94 -7.38
N ILE A 183 -23.78 7.77 -6.53
CA ILE A 183 -25.18 7.68 -6.93
C ILE A 183 -25.89 8.96 -6.47
N LEU A 184 -26.36 9.76 -7.42
CA LEU A 184 -27.06 11.02 -7.18
C LEU A 184 -28.56 10.83 -7.37
N ASP A 185 -29.31 10.86 -6.26
CA ASP A 185 -30.79 10.72 -6.22
C ASP A 185 -31.33 9.48 -6.98
N GLY A 186 -30.50 8.44 -7.14
CA GLY A 186 -30.82 7.25 -7.93
C GLY A 186 -31.03 7.48 -9.44
N LYS A 187 -30.85 8.71 -9.93
CA LYS A 187 -31.06 9.11 -11.33
C LYS A 187 -29.77 9.13 -12.15
N GLN A 188 -28.65 9.38 -11.48
CA GLN A 188 -27.34 9.44 -12.10
C GLN A 188 -26.36 8.63 -11.28
N THR A 189 -25.55 7.84 -11.97
CA THR A 189 -24.44 7.10 -11.37
C THR A 189 -23.17 7.51 -12.09
N LEU A 190 -22.15 7.90 -11.33
CA LEU A 190 -20.83 8.25 -11.81
C LEU A 190 -19.86 7.14 -11.43
N HIS A 191 -19.01 6.72 -12.37
CA HIS A 191 -18.07 5.62 -12.20
C HIS A 191 -16.63 6.11 -12.30
N GLY A 192 -15.90 5.95 -11.20
CA GLY A 192 -14.50 6.31 -11.07
C GLY A 192 -14.27 7.78 -10.69
N ARG A 193 -13.09 8.03 -10.14
CA ARG A 193 -12.70 9.33 -9.57
C ARG A 193 -12.72 10.46 -10.60
N GLU A 194 -12.32 10.17 -11.84
CA GLU A 194 -12.24 11.16 -12.91
C GLU A 194 -13.63 11.66 -13.34
N GLU A 195 -14.56 10.74 -13.60
CA GLU A 195 -15.94 11.08 -13.98
C GLU A 195 -16.61 11.90 -12.86
N ALA A 196 -16.49 11.44 -11.61
CA ALA A 196 -16.99 12.15 -10.44
C ALA A 196 -16.45 13.59 -10.36
N THR A 197 -15.13 13.76 -10.52
CA THR A 197 -14.48 15.08 -10.41
C THR A 197 -14.92 16.00 -11.54
N ASN A 198 -15.01 15.50 -12.77
CA ASN A 198 -15.45 16.27 -13.93
C ASN A 198 -16.92 16.70 -13.81
N PHE A 199 -17.78 15.83 -13.29
CA PHE A 199 -19.17 16.16 -13.01
C PHE A 199 -19.28 17.34 -12.04
N PHE A 200 -18.63 17.26 -10.87
CA PHE A 200 -18.66 18.36 -9.91
C PHE A 200 -18.03 19.62 -10.49
N ARG A 201 -16.92 19.53 -11.22
CA ARG A 201 -16.29 20.69 -11.87
C ARG A 201 -17.23 21.40 -12.83
N ASN A 202 -17.96 20.63 -13.65
CA ASN A 202 -18.96 21.19 -14.55
C ASN A 202 -20.12 21.85 -13.79
N ALA A 203 -20.69 21.17 -12.80
CA ALA A 203 -21.77 21.72 -11.97
C ALA A 203 -21.35 23.03 -11.25
N ARG A 204 -20.13 23.06 -10.71
CA ARG A 204 -19.57 24.22 -10.00
C ARG A 204 -19.26 25.41 -10.91
N SER A 205 -19.23 25.23 -12.22
CA SER A 205 -19.16 26.36 -13.16
C SER A 205 -20.45 27.19 -13.22
N GLN A 206 -21.57 26.62 -12.78
CA GLN A 206 -22.90 27.24 -12.84
C GLN A 206 -23.48 27.52 -11.44
N VAL A 207 -23.17 26.67 -10.47
CA VAL A 207 -23.75 26.73 -9.13
C VAL A 207 -22.66 26.51 -8.07
N ASN A 208 -22.56 27.41 -7.10
CA ASN A 208 -21.80 27.14 -5.89
C ASN A 208 -22.67 26.35 -4.90
N GLU A 209 -22.21 25.19 -4.48
CA GLU A 209 -22.89 24.32 -3.52
C GLU A 209 -22.13 24.31 -2.18
N ASP A 210 -22.84 24.61 -1.10
CA ASP A 210 -22.30 24.60 0.26
C ASP A 210 -23.05 23.57 1.09
N VAL A 211 -22.32 22.55 1.56
CA VAL A 211 -22.86 21.47 2.37
C VAL A 211 -22.58 21.76 3.85
N ASN A 212 -23.64 22.00 4.62
CA ASN A 212 -23.58 22.26 6.05
C ASN A 212 -24.05 21.03 6.84
N VAL A 213 -23.11 20.34 7.49
CA VAL A 213 -23.38 19.09 8.21
C VAL A 213 -24.00 19.36 9.58
N GLN A 214 -25.14 18.72 9.83
CA GLN A 214 -25.88 18.75 11.09
C GLN A 214 -25.47 17.62 12.03
N SER A 215 -25.22 16.43 11.49
CA SER A 215 -24.76 15.28 12.25
C SER A 215 -24.01 14.29 11.37
N ILE A 216 -23.03 13.61 11.96
CA ILE A 216 -22.22 12.56 11.34
C ILE A 216 -22.44 11.28 12.13
N ILE A 217 -22.67 10.17 11.43
CA ILE A 217 -22.55 8.81 11.95
C ILE A 217 -21.38 8.17 11.21
N LEU A 218 -20.36 7.76 11.95
CA LEU A 218 -19.14 7.16 11.42
C LEU A 218 -18.89 5.85 12.16
N ASP A 219 -18.67 4.78 11.40
CA ASP A 219 -18.21 3.51 11.92
C ASP A 219 -17.08 2.91 11.05
N LYS A 220 -16.73 1.65 11.30
CA LYS A 220 -15.65 0.96 10.56
C LYS A 220 -15.98 0.69 9.09
N THR A 221 -17.25 0.79 8.70
CA THR A 221 -17.79 0.40 7.39
C THR A 221 -18.25 1.58 6.56
N GLY A 222 -18.55 2.73 7.17
CA GLY A 222 -18.96 3.89 6.40
C GLY A 222 -19.29 5.12 7.21
N ILE A 223 -19.79 6.12 6.47
CA ILE A 223 -20.17 7.44 6.97
C ILE A 223 -21.55 7.77 6.45
N ALA A 224 -22.42 8.25 7.33
CA ALA A 224 -23.67 8.88 6.96
C ALA A 224 -23.72 10.29 7.54
N ILE A 225 -24.20 11.24 6.75
CA ILE A 225 -24.39 12.62 7.19
C ILE A 225 -25.86 13.03 7.06
N LYS A 226 -26.30 13.86 7.99
CA LYS A 226 -27.46 14.72 7.79
C LYS A 226 -26.93 16.12 7.52
N SER A 227 -27.35 16.75 6.43
CA SER A 227 -26.88 18.08 6.04
C SER A 227 -28.00 18.97 5.53
N TYR A 228 -27.76 20.27 5.58
CA TYR A 228 -28.44 21.24 4.73
C TYR A 228 -27.50 21.59 3.59
N ILE A 229 -28.02 21.58 2.37
CA ILE A 229 -27.24 21.93 1.18
C ILE A 229 -27.81 23.20 0.60
N LYS A 230 -26.96 24.21 0.43
CA LYS A 230 -27.31 25.48 -0.19
C LYS A 230 -26.70 25.54 -1.57
N PHE A 231 -27.54 25.73 -2.59
CA PHE A 231 -27.12 25.98 -3.96
C PHE A 231 -27.28 27.47 -4.28
N THR A 232 -26.21 28.10 -4.79
CA THR A 232 -26.20 29.49 -5.20
C THR A 232 -25.79 29.57 -6.67
N ALA A 233 -26.68 30.00 -7.55
CA ALA A 233 -26.33 30.21 -8.95
C ALA A 233 -25.22 31.27 -9.07
N VAL A 234 -24.19 30.98 -9.86
CA VAL A 234 -23.10 31.91 -10.22
C VAL A 234 -23.15 32.30 -11.70
N ALA A 235 -24.07 31.70 -12.46
CA ALA A 235 -24.42 32.02 -13.83
C ALA A 235 -25.95 31.97 -14.00
N ASN A 236 -26.47 32.45 -15.14
CA ASN A 236 -27.87 32.25 -15.48
C ASN A 236 -28.10 30.78 -15.88
N ILE A 237 -28.95 30.08 -15.11
CA ILE A 237 -29.21 28.64 -15.24
C ILE A 237 -30.55 28.31 -15.91
N GLU A 238 -31.28 29.30 -16.45
CA GLU A 238 -32.60 29.11 -17.09
C GLU A 238 -32.55 28.33 -18.43
N VAL A 239 -31.38 27.86 -18.86
CA VAL A 239 -31.17 27.19 -20.17
C VAL A 239 -30.63 25.75 -20.03
N TRP A 240 -30.79 25.13 -18.85
CA TRP A 240 -30.37 23.74 -18.59
C TRP A 240 -31.53 22.75 -18.65
#